data_AF-A0A3D8WZS9-F1
#
_entry.id   AF-A0A3D8WZS9-F1
#
_cell.length_a   1.000
_cell.length_b   1.000
_cell.length_c   1.000
_cell.angle_alpha   90.00
_cell.angle_beta   90.00
_cell.angle_gamma   90.00
#
_symmetry.space_group_name_H-M   'P 1'
#
loop_
_entity.id
_entity.type
_entity.pdbx_description
1 polymer ?
#
loop_
_entity_poly.entity_id
_entity_poly.type
_entity_poly.pdbx_seq_one_letter_code
_entity_poly.pdbx_strand_id
1 'polypeptide(L)'
;MSDKDKQKVWVKFIIFMVVVGGIVAAFSVMSDHLPPVTSMTTPELMVSYVAIMLNSLPGWFIMAMVVGYVFGTSTRQAACFGSLYIVSSITMYFVIGHFYSDQPDSVVWGLKDMIYIFITWYGASVIGGMVGGMVGFLFTKKPVVLVTLPAGLLLQLFLNGTRGWSDIVGMAQSITYCLIIISVFIYFFRLKTTKNKKVKHFA
;
A
#
# COMPACT_ATOMS: atom_id res chain seq x y z
N MET A 1 -0.32 -29.08 4.86
CA MET A 1 -0.18 -28.56 3.48
C MET A 1 0.96 -29.33 2.83
N SER A 2 0.70 -29.98 1.70
CA SER A 2 1.73 -30.75 0.97
C SER A 2 2.80 -29.81 0.42
N ASP A 3 4.02 -30.30 0.18
CA ASP A 3 5.09 -29.48 -0.38
C ASP A 3 4.75 -28.98 -1.80
N LYS A 4 3.98 -29.76 -2.57
CA LYS A 4 3.43 -29.31 -3.86
C LYS A 4 2.48 -28.11 -3.72
N ASP A 5 1.72 -28.04 -2.65
CA ASP A 5 0.80 -26.92 -2.39
C ASP A 5 1.57 -25.67 -1.96
N LYS A 6 2.60 -25.84 -1.13
CA LYS A 6 3.52 -24.75 -0.76
C LYS A 6 4.17 -24.16 -2.00
N GLN A 7 4.72 -25.00 -2.88
CA GLN A 7 5.36 -24.56 -4.12
C GLN A 7 4.40 -23.75 -5.00
N LYS A 8 3.15 -24.21 -5.17
CA LYS A 8 2.14 -23.48 -5.95
C LYS A 8 1.84 -22.09 -5.38
N VAL A 9 1.74 -21.96 -4.05
CA VAL A 9 1.51 -20.64 -3.40
C VAL A 9 2.69 -19.71 -3.66
N TRP A 10 3.92 -20.20 -3.53
CA TRP A 10 5.12 -19.41 -3.81
C TRP A 10 5.19 -18.93 -5.25
N VAL A 11 4.90 -19.80 -6.22
CA VAL A 11 4.88 -19.40 -7.64
C VAL A 11 3.85 -18.31 -7.90
N LYS A 12 2.63 -18.46 -7.37
CA LYS A 12 1.59 -17.43 -7.49
C LYS A 12 1.99 -16.12 -6.82
N PHE A 13 2.63 -16.19 -5.66
CA PHE A 13 3.13 -15.03 -4.94
C PHE A 13 4.21 -14.30 -5.74
N ILE A 14 5.18 -15.02 -6.33
CA ILE A 14 6.24 -14.44 -7.15
C ILE A 14 5.64 -13.73 -8.38
N ILE A 15 4.70 -14.38 -9.09
CA ILE A 15 4.02 -13.76 -10.23
C ILE A 15 3.28 -12.49 -9.80
N PHE A 16 2.52 -12.56 -8.69
CA PHE A 16 1.83 -11.41 -8.15
C PHE A 16 2.79 -10.28 -7.79
N MET A 17 3.88 -10.58 -7.10
CA MET A 17 4.90 -9.61 -6.71
C MET A 17 5.52 -8.94 -7.94
N VAL A 18 5.91 -9.69 -8.96
CA VAL A 18 6.53 -9.12 -10.17
C VAL A 18 5.55 -8.25 -10.93
N VAL A 19 4.33 -8.74 -11.17
CA VAL A 19 3.36 -8.02 -12.00
C VAL A 19 2.76 -6.84 -11.23
N VAL A 20 2.18 -7.09 -10.06
CA VAL A 20 1.47 -6.07 -9.29
C VAL A 20 2.46 -5.13 -8.61
N GLY A 21 3.56 -5.65 -8.06
CA GLY A 21 4.63 -4.82 -7.50
C GLY A 21 5.31 -3.97 -8.56
N GLY A 22 5.53 -4.51 -9.76
CA GLY A 22 6.04 -3.75 -10.91
C GLY A 22 5.10 -2.63 -11.36
N ILE A 23 3.79 -2.89 -11.40
CA ILE A 23 2.77 -1.85 -11.68
C ILE A 23 2.82 -0.77 -10.61
N VAL A 24 2.77 -1.13 -9.32
CA VAL A 24 2.83 -0.16 -8.21
C VAL A 24 4.11 0.67 -8.30
N ALA A 25 5.25 0.03 -8.52
CA ALA A 25 6.54 0.70 -8.69
C ALA A 25 6.54 1.69 -9.86
N ALA A 26 6.07 1.27 -11.04
CA ALA A 26 6.03 2.13 -12.23
C ALA A 26 5.13 3.35 -12.04
N PHE A 27 3.93 3.16 -11.48
CA PHE A 27 3.02 4.25 -11.16
C PHE A 27 3.57 5.16 -10.06
N SER A 28 4.27 4.60 -9.07
CA SER A 28 4.97 5.39 -8.07
C SER A 28 6.02 6.30 -8.69
N VAL A 29 6.91 5.76 -9.53
CA VAL A 29 7.92 6.57 -10.24
C VAL A 29 7.25 7.63 -11.12
N MET A 30 6.20 7.27 -11.85
CA MET A 30 5.46 8.21 -12.69
C MET A 30 4.91 9.38 -11.86
N SER A 31 4.41 9.11 -10.65
CA SER A 31 3.84 10.14 -9.77
C SER A 31 4.85 11.20 -9.34
N ASP A 32 6.14 10.83 -9.20
CA ASP A 32 7.19 11.76 -8.80
C ASP A 32 7.63 12.70 -9.93
N HIS A 33 7.28 12.37 -11.17
CA HIS A 33 7.66 13.11 -12.38
C HIS A 33 6.46 13.78 -13.06
N LEU A 34 5.33 13.90 -12.36
CA LEU A 34 4.13 14.54 -12.92
C LEU A 34 4.36 16.05 -13.13
N PRO A 35 3.89 16.61 -14.27
CA PRO A 35 3.90 18.05 -14.47
C PRO A 35 2.95 18.75 -13.48
N PRO A 36 3.03 20.09 -13.32
CA PRO A 36 2.08 20.83 -12.50
C PRO A 36 0.62 20.57 -12.93
N VAL A 37 -0.26 20.41 -11.95
CA VAL A 37 -1.68 20.07 -12.14
C VAL A 37 -2.42 21.05 -13.07
N THR A 38 -1.97 22.30 -13.16
CA THR A 38 -2.59 23.36 -13.96
C THR A 38 -2.50 23.16 -15.47
N SER A 39 -1.65 22.25 -15.96
CA SER A 39 -1.45 22.00 -17.39
C SER A 39 -2.02 20.65 -17.88
N MET A 40 -2.73 19.90 -17.02
CA MET A 40 -3.18 18.54 -17.36
C MET A 40 -4.55 18.51 -18.04
N THR A 41 -4.67 17.65 -19.04
CA THR A 41 -5.95 17.20 -19.59
C THR A 41 -6.67 16.25 -18.63
N THR A 42 -7.99 16.03 -18.81
CA THR A 42 -8.76 15.13 -17.93
C THR A 42 -8.20 13.70 -17.86
N PRO A 43 -7.78 13.04 -18.96
CA PRO A 43 -7.18 11.71 -18.88
C PRO A 43 -5.86 11.69 -18.10
N GLU A 44 -5.01 12.70 -18.30
CA GLU A 44 -3.74 12.83 -17.56
C GLU A 44 -3.99 13.01 -16.07
N LEU A 45 -5.03 13.78 -15.70
CA LEU A 45 -5.43 13.94 -14.31
C LEU A 45 -5.88 12.61 -13.68
N MET A 46 -6.60 11.76 -14.40
CA MET A 46 -7.02 10.44 -13.92
C MET A 46 -5.82 9.51 -13.69
N VAL A 47 -4.87 9.47 -14.64
CA VAL A 47 -3.65 8.66 -14.50
C VAL A 47 -2.79 9.18 -13.36
N SER A 48 -2.63 10.50 -13.26
CA SER A 48 -1.90 11.18 -12.17
C SER A 48 -2.50 10.85 -10.81
N TYR A 49 -3.82 10.88 -10.70
CA TYR A 49 -4.51 10.50 -9.47
C TYR A 49 -4.24 9.04 -9.07
N VAL A 50 -4.31 8.10 -10.01
CA VAL A 50 -3.98 6.69 -9.75
C VAL A 50 -2.52 6.55 -9.33
N ALA A 51 -1.60 7.23 -10.01
CA ALA A 51 -0.18 7.23 -9.70
C ALA A 51 0.08 7.72 -8.27
N ILE A 52 -0.49 8.87 -7.89
CA ILE A 52 -0.36 9.45 -6.55
C ILE A 52 -1.01 8.58 -5.47
N MET A 53 -2.15 7.94 -5.77
CA MET A 53 -2.79 7.02 -4.84
C MET A 53 -1.95 5.76 -4.60
N LEU A 54 -1.37 5.18 -5.65
CA LEU A 54 -0.46 4.03 -5.52
C LEU A 54 0.84 4.42 -4.82
N ASN A 55 1.33 5.64 -5.04
CA ASN A 55 2.51 6.17 -4.34
C ASN A 55 2.23 6.73 -2.94
N SER A 56 1.04 6.52 -2.39
CA SER A 56 0.71 6.97 -1.05
C SER A 56 1.04 5.90 -0.01
N LEU A 57 1.47 6.29 1.19
CA LEU A 57 1.71 5.34 2.29
C LEU A 57 0.49 4.43 2.55
N PRO A 58 -0.76 4.93 2.53
CA PRO A 58 -1.94 4.05 2.59
C PRO A 58 -2.04 3.07 1.44
N GLY A 59 -1.73 3.48 0.21
CA GLY A 59 -1.71 2.60 -0.97
C GLY A 59 -0.74 1.44 -0.78
N TRP A 60 0.51 1.74 -0.44
CA TRP A 60 1.54 0.74 -0.11
C TRP A 60 1.10 -0.21 1.01
N PHE A 61 0.51 0.33 2.08
CA PHE A 61 0.04 -0.46 3.21
C PHE A 61 -1.12 -1.39 2.85
N ILE A 62 -2.12 -0.91 2.09
CA ILE A 62 -3.24 -1.70 1.60
C ILE A 62 -2.74 -2.85 0.71
N MET A 63 -1.77 -2.60 -0.17
CA MET A 63 -1.20 -3.65 -1.01
C MET A 63 -0.50 -4.74 -0.20
N ALA A 64 0.24 -4.37 0.85
CA ALA A 64 0.80 -5.36 1.78
C ALA A 64 -0.28 -6.13 2.55
N MET A 65 -1.38 -5.47 2.93
CA MET A 65 -2.55 -6.17 3.51
C MET A 65 -3.16 -7.18 2.53
N VAL A 66 -3.32 -6.83 1.26
CA VAL A 66 -3.82 -7.76 0.23
C VAL A 66 -2.92 -8.99 0.14
N VAL A 67 -1.60 -8.81 0.13
CA VAL A 67 -0.64 -9.92 0.13
C VAL A 67 -0.83 -10.84 1.34
N GLY A 68 -0.94 -10.27 2.54
CA GLY A 68 -1.17 -11.03 3.76
C GLY A 68 -2.51 -11.78 3.77
N TYR A 69 -3.56 -11.14 3.24
CA TYR A 69 -4.90 -11.70 3.13
C TYR A 69 -4.96 -12.89 2.14
N VAL A 70 -4.31 -12.75 0.98
CA VAL A 70 -4.38 -13.75 -0.11
C VAL A 70 -3.41 -14.91 0.10
N PHE A 71 -2.18 -14.64 0.54
CA PHE A 71 -1.10 -15.64 0.57
C PHE A 71 -0.73 -16.11 1.98
N GLY A 72 -1.18 -15.42 3.03
CA GLY A 72 -0.84 -15.76 4.40
C GLY A 72 -1.56 -17.01 4.92
N THR A 73 -0.82 -18.01 5.39
CA THR A 73 -1.39 -19.14 6.16
C THR A 73 -1.14 -19.02 7.66
N SER A 74 -0.15 -18.22 8.05
CA SER A 74 0.18 -17.88 9.44
C SER A 74 0.63 -16.42 9.53
N THR A 75 0.57 -15.83 10.73
CA THR A 75 0.99 -14.45 10.97
C THR A 75 2.45 -14.21 10.55
N ARG A 76 3.34 -15.17 10.84
CA ARG A 76 4.76 -15.11 10.46
C ARG A 76 4.95 -15.15 8.94
N GLN A 77 4.23 -16.04 8.26
CA GLN A 77 4.30 -16.13 6.81
C GLN A 77 3.74 -14.86 6.15
N ALA A 78 2.62 -14.35 6.65
CA ALA A 78 2.01 -13.13 6.13
C ALA A 78 2.92 -11.90 6.31
N ALA A 79 3.58 -11.78 7.46
CA ALA A 79 4.61 -10.75 7.69
C ALA A 79 5.74 -10.87 6.66
N CYS A 80 6.25 -12.08 6.45
CA CYS A 80 7.34 -12.34 5.50
C CYS A 80 6.94 -12.01 4.05
N PHE A 81 5.78 -12.47 3.59
CA PHE A 81 5.29 -12.14 2.24
C PHE A 81 5.01 -10.65 2.07
N GLY A 82 4.43 -9.99 3.07
CA GLY A 82 4.20 -8.54 3.04
C GLY A 82 5.52 -7.76 2.92
N SER A 83 6.54 -8.12 3.70
CA SER A 83 7.87 -7.51 3.60
C SER A 83 8.54 -7.78 2.27
N LEU A 84 8.54 -9.03 1.79
CA LEU A 84 9.13 -9.38 0.50
C LEU A 84 8.46 -8.59 -0.63
N TYR A 85 7.13 -8.48 -0.60
CA TYR A 85 6.40 -7.69 -1.58
C TYR A 85 6.81 -6.22 -1.59
N ILE A 86 6.79 -5.54 -0.44
CA ILE A 86 7.16 -4.11 -0.40
C ILE A 86 8.63 -3.92 -0.77
N VAL A 87 9.53 -4.74 -0.21
CA VAL A 87 10.97 -4.63 -0.50
C VAL A 87 11.26 -4.84 -1.98
N SER A 88 10.68 -5.86 -2.61
CA SER A 88 10.86 -6.07 -4.05
C SER A 88 10.25 -4.94 -4.88
N SER A 89 9.08 -4.43 -4.49
CA SER A 89 8.42 -3.32 -5.18
C SER A 89 9.20 -2.00 -5.04
N ILE A 90 9.76 -1.70 -3.86
CA ILE A 90 10.60 -0.50 -3.69
C ILE A 90 11.93 -0.64 -4.43
N THR A 91 12.50 -1.85 -4.52
CA THR A 91 13.65 -2.09 -5.40
C THR A 91 13.30 -1.83 -6.86
N MET A 92 12.15 -2.32 -7.35
CA MET A 92 11.68 -2.02 -8.71
C MET A 92 11.45 -0.52 -8.91
N TYR A 93 10.90 0.18 -7.92
CA TYR A 93 10.73 1.63 -7.96
C TYR A 93 12.06 2.35 -8.15
N PHE A 94 13.11 2.00 -7.40
CA PHE A 94 14.43 2.62 -7.58
C PHE A 94 15.05 2.28 -8.94
N VAL A 95 14.92 1.03 -9.39
CA VAL A 95 15.45 0.60 -10.69
C VAL A 95 14.76 1.32 -11.85
N ILE A 96 13.43 1.44 -11.81
CA ILE A 96 12.65 2.16 -12.82
C ILE A 96 12.94 3.66 -12.73
N GLY A 97 12.99 4.21 -11.52
CA GLY A 97 13.28 5.62 -11.26
C GLY A 97 14.64 6.05 -11.81
N HIS A 98 15.64 5.18 -11.79
CA HIS A 98 16.93 5.43 -12.43
C HIS A 98 16.81 5.77 -13.93
N PHE A 99 15.89 5.12 -14.66
CA PHE A 99 15.66 5.41 -16.08
C PHE A 99 14.83 6.69 -16.33
N TYR A 100 14.14 7.20 -15.31
CA TYR A 100 13.39 8.47 -15.38
C TYR A 100 14.23 9.68 -14.95
N SER A 101 15.32 9.41 -14.23
CA SER A 101 16.20 10.45 -13.72
C SER A 101 17.18 10.85 -14.83
N ASP A 102 17.09 12.07 -15.36
CA ASP A 102 18.15 12.69 -16.18
C ASP A 102 19.39 13.06 -15.34
N GLN A 103 19.70 12.27 -14.30
CA GLN A 103 20.88 12.47 -13.49
C GLN A 103 22.09 11.92 -14.24
N PRO A 104 23.15 12.71 -14.44
CA PRO A 104 24.36 12.20 -15.07
C PRO A 104 24.91 11.03 -14.22
N ASP A 105 25.31 9.94 -14.89
CA ASP A 105 25.87 8.69 -14.31
C ASP A 105 27.08 8.91 -13.36
N SER A 106 27.57 10.14 -13.24
CA SER A 106 28.69 10.58 -12.42
C SER A 106 28.31 11.00 -10.99
N VAL A 107 27.04 10.90 -10.55
CA VAL A 107 26.70 11.14 -9.14
C VAL A 107 27.19 9.96 -8.30
N VAL A 108 28.45 10.06 -7.83
CA VAL A 108 29.01 9.14 -6.85
C VAL A 108 28.30 9.42 -5.52
N TRP A 109 27.24 8.65 -5.24
CA TRP A 109 26.54 8.70 -3.95
C TRP A 109 27.52 8.41 -2.82
N GLY A 110 27.66 9.34 -1.88
CA GLY A 110 28.50 9.13 -0.71
C GLY A 110 27.97 7.96 0.12
N LEU A 111 28.85 7.25 0.82
CA LEU A 111 28.48 6.12 1.70
C LEU A 111 27.38 6.51 2.70
N LYS A 112 27.37 7.76 3.17
CA LYS A 112 26.35 8.30 4.07
C LYS A 112 24.97 8.37 3.42
N ASP A 113 24.88 8.79 2.16
CA ASP A 113 23.62 8.91 1.43
C ASP A 113 23.05 7.53 1.10
N MET A 114 23.92 6.58 0.73
CA MET A 114 23.52 5.18 0.53
C MET A 114 22.97 4.54 1.82
N ILE A 115 23.64 4.75 2.96
CA ILE A 115 23.19 4.24 4.26
C ILE A 115 21.86 4.89 4.65
N TYR A 116 21.71 6.21 4.46
CA TYR A 116 20.48 6.92 4.73
C TYR A 116 19.32 6.37 3.90
N ILE A 117 19.49 6.22 2.59
CA ILE A 117 18.48 5.65 1.69
C ILE A 117 18.13 4.23 2.11
N PHE A 118 19.14 3.41 2.42
CA PHE A 118 18.94 2.03 2.83
C PHE A 118 18.11 1.93 4.12
N ILE A 119 18.50 2.66 5.16
CA ILE A 119 17.81 2.59 6.46
C ILE A 119 16.40 3.17 6.37
N THR A 120 16.23 4.32 5.73
CA THR A 120 14.93 5.00 5.69
C THR A 120 13.94 4.28 4.79
N TRP A 121 14.31 3.98 3.55
CA TRP A 121 13.39 3.37 2.59
C TRP A 121 13.20 1.88 2.84
N TYR A 122 14.28 1.10 2.92
CA TYR A 122 14.15 -0.35 3.11
C TYR A 122 13.74 -0.69 4.53
N GLY A 123 14.21 0.03 5.55
CA GLY A 123 13.79 -0.19 6.93
C GLY A 123 12.29 0.07 7.13
N ALA A 124 11.79 1.23 6.68
CA ALA A 124 10.36 1.52 6.74
C ALA A 124 9.54 0.54 5.89
N SER A 125 10.05 0.15 4.72
CA SER A 125 9.40 -0.83 3.83
C SER A 125 9.25 -2.20 4.48
N VAL A 126 10.29 -2.71 5.15
CA VAL A 126 10.24 -3.98 5.87
C VAL A 126 9.18 -3.91 6.95
N ILE A 127 9.21 -2.89 7.81
CA ILE A 127 8.27 -2.74 8.93
C ILE A 127 6.84 -2.57 8.40
N GLY A 128 6.62 -1.67 7.44
CA GLY A 128 5.32 -1.43 6.82
C GLY A 128 4.77 -2.69 6.16
N GLY A 129 5.62 -3.46 5.46
CA GLY A 129 5.27 -4.73 4.84
C GLY A 129 4.93 -5.81 5.86
N MET A 130 5.70 -5.92 6.95
CA MET A 130 5.41 -6.86 8.04
C MET A 130 4.04 -6.56 8.65
N VAL A 131 3.82 -5.31 9.07
CA VAL A 131 2.58 -4.90 9.74
C VAL A 131 1.39 -5.02 8.78
N GLY A 132 1.51 -4.55 7.54
CA GLY A 132 0.47 -4.66 6.52
C GLY A 132 0.10 -6.12 6.26
N GLY A 133 1.09 -6.98 6.02
CA GLY A 133 0.87 -8.41 5.81
C GLY A 133 0.20 -9.09 7.02
N MET A 134 0.64 -8.78 8.24
CA MET A 134 0.01 -9.29 9.46
C MET A 134 -1.44 -8.83 9.60
N VAL A 135 -1.72 -7.54 9.41
CA VAL A 135 -3.07 -6.97 9.48
C VAL A 135 -3.98 -7.63 8.45
N GLY A 136 -3.52 -7.77 7.21
CA GLY A 136 -4.26 -8.43 6.13
C GLY A 136 -4.61 -9.88 6.45
N PHE A 137 -3.65 -10.65 6.96
CA PHE A 137 -3.91 -12.03 7.39
C PHE A 137 -4.86 -12.08 8.59
N LEU A 138 -4.66 -11.24 9.61
CA LEU A 138 -5.51 -11.22 10.79
C LEU A 138 -6.95 -10.80 10.49
N PHE A 139 -7.16 -9.95 9.47
CA PHE A 139 -8.49 -9.57 9.00
C PHE A 139 -9.34 -10.78 8.57
N THR A 140 -8.72 -11.83 8.01
CA THR A 140 -9.43 -13.09 7.66
C THR A 140 -10.06 -13.78 8.89
N LYS A 141 -9.52 -13.54 10.08
CA LYS A 141 -9.94 -14.19 11.34
C LYS A 141 -10.72 -13.24 12.25
N LYS A 142 -10.28 -11.98 12.33
CA LYS A 142 -10.77 -10.96 13.26
C LYS A 142 -10.96 -9.64 12.48
N PRO A 143 -12.20 -9.36 12.03
CA PRO A 143 -12.47 -8.16 11.24
C PRO A 143 -12.06 -6.85 11.92
N VAL A 144 -12.09 -6.80 13.27
CA VAL A 144 -11.75 -5.60 14.06
C VAL A 144 -10.35 -5.04 13.77
N VAL A 145 -9.40 -5.89 13.32
CA VAL A 145 -8.02 -5.47 13.01
C VAL A 145 -7.98 -4.48 11.84
N LEU A 146 -9.03 -4.42 11.02
CA LEU A 146 -9.18 -3.42 9.95
C LEU A 146 -9.24 -1.97 10.47
N VAL A 147 -9.44 -1.74 11.77
CA VAL A 147 -9.37 -0.40 12.40
C VAL A 147 -8.00 0.27 12.23
N THR A 148 -6.94 -0.52 12.02
CA THR A 148 -5.60 -0.02 11.71
C THR A 148 -5.58 0.85 10.45
N LEU A 149 -6.41 0.53 9.45
CA LEU A 149 -6.49 1.28 8.20
C LEU A 149 -7.09 2.70 8.40
N PRO A 150 -8.28 2.88 9.02
CA PRO A 150 -8.76 4.21 9.40
C PRO A 150 -7.79 4.99 10.28
N ALA A 151 -7.12 4.35 11.24
CA ALA A 151 -6.15 5.03 12.09
C ALA A 151 -4.98 5.61 11.29
N GLY A 152 -4.41 4.83 10.36
CA GLY A 152 -3.35 5.30 9.46
C GLY A 152 -3.82 6.39 8.50
N LEU A 153 -5.04 6.29 7.97
CA LEU A 153 -5.63 7.30 7.09
C LEU A 153 -5.91 8.63 7.81
N LEU A 154 -6.40 8.58 9.06
CA LEU A 154 -6.59 9.78 9.88
C LEU A 154 -5.25 10.45 10.19
N LEU A 155 -4.21 9.68 10.49
CA LEU A 155 -2.86 10.22 10.67
C LEU A 155 -2.35 10.89 9.39
N GLN A 156 -2.54 10.27 8.22
CA GLN A 156 -2.16 10.84 6.93
C GLN A 156 -2.92 12.14 6.62
N LEU A 157 -4.24 12.18 6.85
CA LEU A 157 -5.03 13.41 6.72
C LEU A 157 -4.53 14.51 7.66
N PHE A 158 -4.15 14.15 8.89
CA PHE A 158 -3.61 15.10 9.86
C PHE A 158 -2.23 15.64 9.44
N LEU A 159 -1.32 14.77 8.98
CA LEU A 159 0.02 15.16 8.54
C LEU A 159 -0.01 16.03 7.27
N ASN A 160 -0.92 15.74 6.34
CA ASN A 160 -1.09 16.54 5.12
C ASN A 160 -1.74 17.90 5.41
N GLY A 161 -2.60 17.98 6.44
CA GLY A 161 -3.22 19.22 6.88
C GLY A 161 -3.93 19.96 5.74
N THR A 162 -3.73 21.28 5.65
CA THR A 162 -4.32 22.12 4.59
C THR A 162 -3.73 21.89 3.20
N ARG A 163 -2.50 21.34 3.10
CA ARG A 163 -1.86 21.03 1.81
C ARG A 163 -2.62 19.95 1.05
N GLY A 164 -3.23 19.00 1.77
CA GLY A 164 -4.11 17.99 1.15
C GLY A 164 -5.37 18.56 0.51
N TRP A 165 -5.62 19.87 0.60
CA TRP A 165 -6.79 20.55 0.06
C TRP A 165 -6.44 21.69 -0.92
N SER A 166 -5.16 21.89 -1.23
CA SER A 166 -4.72 23.04 -2.04
C SER A 166 -4.90 22.85 -3.54
N ASP A 167 -4.96 21.60 -4.02
CA ASP A 167 -5.12 21.27 -5.43
C ASP A 167 -6.13 20.13 -5.63
N ILE A 168 -6.60 19.96 -6.87
CA ILE A 168 -7.67 19.01 -7.20
C ILE A 168 -7.29 17.55 -6.91
N VAL A 169 -6.00 17.18 -7.06
CA VAL A 169 -5.55 15.81 -6.85
C VAL A 169 -5.42 15.53 -5.36
N GLY A 170 -4.84 16.47 -4.60
CA GLY A 170 -4.82 16.43 -3.14
C GLY A 170 -6.23 16.32 -2.56
N MET A 171 -7.17 17.16 -3.04
CA MET A 171 -8.58 17.10 -2.61
C MET A 171 -9.21 15.74 -2.90
N ALA A 172 -9.00 15.19 -4.11
CA ALA A 172 -9.52 13.88 -4.49
C ALA A 172 -8.94 12.75 -3.61
N GLN A 173 -7.65 12.80 -3.29
CA GLN A 173 -7.00 11.85 -2.39
C GLN A 173 -7.55 11.96 -0.95
N SER A 174 -7.68 13.17 -0.42
CA SER A 174 -8.24 13.42 0.91
C SER A 174 -9.69 12.93 1.02
N ILE A 175 -10.52 13.21 0.02
CA ILE A 175 -11.89 12.69 -0.08
C ILE A 175 -11.88 11.16 -0.09
N THR A 176 -10.98 10.55 -0.87
CA THR A 176 -10.87 9.09 -0.95
C THR A 176 -10.49 8.46 0.39
N TYR A 177 -9.58 9.08 1.15
CA TYR A 177 -9.26 8.63 2.50
C TYR A 177 -10.48 8.68 3.42
N CYS A 178 -11.25 9.77 3.38
CA CYS A 178 -12.50 9.89 4.12
C CYS A 178 -13.52 8.80 3.71
N LEU A 179 -13.67 8.52 2.42
CA LEU A 179 -14.56 7.48 1.91
C LEU A 179 -14.14 6.08 2.36
N ILE A 180 -12.83 5.77 2.35
CA ILE A 180 -12.32 4.49 2.85
C ILE A 180 -12.62 4.36 4.36
N ILE A 181 -12.37 5.41 5.15
CA ILE A 181 -12.67 5.43 6.58
C ILE A 181 -14.16 5.13 6.83
N ILE A 182 -15.05 5.87 6.16
CA ILE A 182 -16.50 5.69 6.28
C ILE A 182 -16.90 4.26 5.87
N SER A 183 -16.34 3.74 4.78
CA SER A 183 -16.61 2.39 4.28
C SER A 183 -16.25 1.31 5.30
N VAL A 184 -15.13 1.45 6.00
CA VAL A 184 -14.72 0.54 7.09
C VAL A 184 -15.72 0.60 8.26
N PHE A 185 -16.18 1.80 8.64
CA PHE A 185 -17.18 1.94 9.70
C PHE A 185 -18.54 1.34 9.31
N ILE A 186 -19.00 1.56 8.07
CA ILE A 186 -20.22 0.94 7.53
C ILE A 186 -20.09 -0.59 7.58
N TYR A 187 -18.93 -1.13 7.18
CA TYR A 187 -18.66 -2.56 7.25
C TYR A 187 -18.79 -3.09 8.68
N PHE A 188 -18.21 -2.41 9.68
CA PHE A 188 -18.37 -2.79 11.09
C PHE A 188 -19.82 -2.73 11.58
N PHE A 189 -20.56 -1.70 11.18
CA PHE A 189 -21.98 -1.57 11.53
C PHE A 189 -22.83 -2.74 10.99
N ARG A 190 -22.57 -3.15 9.74
CA ARG A 190 -23.25 -4.31 9.14
C ARG A 190 -22.89 -5.62 9.83
N LEU A 191 -21.62 -5.82 10.19
CA LEU A 191 -21.18 -7.01 10.94
C LEU A 191 -21.87 -7.12 12.31
N LYS A 192 -21.97 -6.01 13.06
CA LYS A 192 -22.65 -5.96 14.37
C LYS A 192 -24.13 -6.31 14.24
N THR A 193 -24.81 -5.72 13.26
CA THR A 193 -26.23 -5.98 12.99
C THR A 193 -26.50 -7.44 12.66
N THR A 194 -25.61 -8.07 11.87
CA THR A 194 -25.75 -9.49 11.48
C THR A 194 -25.58 -10.43 12.66
N LYS A 195 -24.61 -10.17 13.55
CA LYS A 195 -24.45 -10.94 14.80
C LYS A 195 -25.69 -10.82 15.69
N ASN A 196 -26.24 -9.62 15.87
CA ASN A 196 -27.43 -9.40 16.69
C ASN A 196 -28.68 -10.08 16.13
N LYS A 197 -28.85 -10.12 14.80
CA LYS A 197 -29.95 -10.87 14.16
C LYS A 197 -29.84 -12.38 14.39
N LYS A 198 -28.63 -12.96 14.33
CA LYS A 198 -28.44 -14.38 14.63
C LYS A 198 -28.79 -14.69 16.09
N VAL A 199 -28.36 -13.87 17.05
CA VAL A 199 -28.66 -14.09 18.47
C VAL A 199 -30.16 -14.05 18.75
N LYS A 200 -30.92 -13.16 18.10
CA LYS A 200 -32.39 -13.08 18.24
C LYS A 200 -33.16 -14.23 17.58
N HIS A 201 -32.55 -14.99 16.67
CA HIS A 201 -33.20 -16.14 16.02
C HIS A 201 -33.00 -17.46 16.78
N PHE A 202 -32.09 -17.48 17.75
CA PHE A 202 -31.78 -18.62 18.62
C PHE A 202 -32.25 -18.41 20.08
N ALA A 203 -32.95 -17.31 20.36
CA ALA A 203 -33.58 -17.00 21.64
C ALA A 203 -35.09 -17.00 21.45
#